data_AF-A0A5Q4H1A4-F1
#
_entry.id   AF-A0A5Q4H1A4-F1
#
_cell.length_a   1.000
_cell.length_b   1.000
_cell.length_c   1.000
_cell.angle_alpha   90.00
_cell.angle_beta   90.00
_cell.angle_gamma   90.00
#
_symmetry.space_group_name_H-M   'P 1'
#
loop_
_entity.id
_entity.type
_entity.pdbx_description
1 polymer ?
#
loop_
_entity_poly.entity_id
_entity_poly.type
_entity_poly.pdbx_seq_one_letter_code
_entity_poly.pdbx_strand_id
1 'polypeptide(L)'
;MLRDLFVIPLPWLEQNASGGGLPIRGYGFMLLVGFVAGVTLAARQARRMGVNPDLIYSFAFWIFVAGILGARAFFVIQYREQFWRENMLAMIGAVLNLTEGGLVVYGAFLGVMLAGTIYLVVHKLPVLAFADLIAPSLALGLAFGRVGCLLNGCCFGGLCDTPWLGVQFPPTSPVYERQLELGQLHGFRLQDHPETGQPQVVAVYPDTPAQAAGMRVGMIVSAINGQSTPTTAHARQVLRTGSPTLVVQTDQSSLTVFAPSLPGRSLPVHATQIYSAVNAALLFFLLWTYYPLRRRDGELFAILLLLYPITRLILEAVRVDEAGKMGTNLTIAQWISLMLIAGAIALWVYVLRQPAGSALPMRQDSTSSMQDRPTKALDEQGGN
;
A
#
# COMPACT_ATOMS: atom_id res chain seq x y z
N MET A 1 13.74 4.70 -13.14
CA MET A 1 14.69 4.62 -12.01
C MET A 1 13.94 5.06 -10.75
N LEU A 2 13.76 4.17 -9.77
CA LEU A 2 13.06 4.47 -8.50
C LEU A 2 13.86 5.53 -7.72
N ARG A 3 13.20 6.55 -7.17
CA ARG A 3 13.91 7.69 -6.56
C ARG A 3 14.58 7.31 -5.24
N ASP A 4 15.87 7.59 -5.19
CA ASP A 4 16.69 7.46 -4.00
C ASP A 4 16.37 8.62 -3.06
N LEU A 5 16.04 8.29 -1.81
CA LEU A 5 15.84 9.26 -0.74
C LEU A 5 17.18 9.88 -0.36
N PHE A 6 18.21 9.04 -0.26
CA PHE A 6 19.61 9.41 -0.17
C PHE A 6 20.46 8.21 -0.60
N VAL A 7 21.69 8.48 -1.02
CA VAL A 7 22.68 7.47 -1.41
C VAL A 7 23.73 7.42 -0.31
N ILE A 8 23.96 6.25 0.28
CA ILE A 8 25.07 6.06 1.21
C ILE A 8 26.33 5.82 0.36
N PRO A 9 27.33 6.71 0.39
CA PRO A 9 28.57 6.50 -0.36
C PRO A 9 29.29 5.29 0.24
N LEU A 10 29.54 4.27 -0.58
CA LEU A 10 30.25 3.06 -0.17
C LEU A 10 31.52 2.98 -1.01
N PRO A 11 32.66 3.49 -0.51
CA PRO A 11 33.88 3.62 -1.31
C PRO A 11 34.45 2.28 -1.80
N TRP A 12 34.00 1.16 -1.24
CA TRP A 12 34.37 -0.21 -1.64
C TRP A 12 33.36 -0.90 -2.56
N LEU A 13 32.20 -0.29 -2.86
CA LEU A 13 31.33 -0.74 -3.94
C LEU A 13 31.74 0.00 -5.21
N GLU A 14 32.31 -0.72 -6.18
CA GLU A 14 32.60 -0.17 -7.50
C GLU A 14 31.36 0.52 -8.11
N GLN A 15 31.61 1.44 -9.05
CA GLN A 15 30.63 2.31 -9.71
C GLN A 15 29.47 1.52 -10.35
N ASN A 16 28.48 1.15 -9.53
CA ASN A 16 27.15 0.83 -10.02
C ASN A 16 26.56 2.08 -10.68
N ALA A 17 25.60 1.87 -11.60
CA ALA A 17 24.95 2.90 -12.43
C ALA A 17 24.34 4.12 -11.68
N SER A 18 24.41 4.14 -10.35
CA SER A 18 24.00 5.21 -9.43
C SER A 18 25.15 5.96 -8.75
N GLY A 19 26.41 5.79 -9.18
CA GLY A 19 27.53 6.62 -8.72
C GLY A 19 28.15 6.23 -7.37
N GLY A 20 28.47 4.95 -7.18
CA GLY A 20 29.34 4.51 -6.06
C GLY A 20 28.70 4.54 -4.66
N GLY A 21 27.44 4.14 -4.54
CA GLY A 21 26.76 4.04 -3.25
C GLY A 21 25.51 3.18 -3.27
N LEU A 22 25.01 2.83 -2.08
CA LEU A 22 23.78 2.07 -1.91
C LEU A 22 22.56 3.01 -1.93
N PRO A 23 21.69 2.96 -2.95
CA PRO A 23 20.51 3.80 -3.02
C PRO A 23 19.43 3.36 -2.02
N ILE A 24 19.08 4.23 -1.07
CA ILE A 24 17.96 3.98 -0.15
C ILE A 24 16.68 4.54 -0.77
N ARG A 25 15.78 3.65 -1.16
CA ARG A 25 14.50 4.02 -1.80
C ARG A 25 13.50 4.54 -0.76
N GLY A 26 12.83 5.64 -1.09
CA GLY A 26 11.85 6.28 -0.18
C GLY A 26 10.72 5.35 0.27
N TYR A 27 10.21 4.50 -0.62
CA TYR A 27 9.17 3.51 -0.27
C TYR A 27 9.63 2.52 0.80
N GLY A 28 10.80 1.88 0.59
CA GLY A 28 11.34 0.90 1.53
C GLY A 28 11.69 1.53 2.88
N PHE A 29 12.24 2.75 2.86
CA PHE A 29 12.51 3.49 4.08
C PHE A 29 11.23 3.77 4.90
N MET A 30 10.17 4.25 4.26
CA MET A 30 8.91 4.51 4.96
C MET A 30 8.23 3.23 5.46
N LEU A 31 8.36 2.11 4.74
CA LEU A 31 7.92 0.80 5.25
C LEU A 31 8.68 0.38 6.51
N LEU A 32 10.00 0.57 6.53
CA LEU A 32 10.82 0.28 7.71
C LEU A 32 10.42 1.16 8.90
N VAL A 33 10.24 2.47 8.68
CA VAL A 33 9.76 3.41 9.70
C VAL A 33 8.39 2.97 10.21
N GLY A 34 7.47 2.60 9.32
CA GLY A 34 6.15 2.10 9.70
C GLY A 34 6.20 0.81 10.51
N PHE A 35 7.05 -0.14 10.13
CA PHE A 35 7.25 -1.39 10.87
C PHE A 35 7.83 -1.13 12.27
N VAL A 36 8.92 -0.36 12.36
CA VAL A 36 9.56 -0.03 13.65
C VAL A 36 8.60 0.75 14.55
N ALA A 37 7.88 1.74 14.00
CA ALA A 37 6.90 2.51 14.75
C ALA A 37 5.75 1.62 15.25
N GLY A 38 5.21 0.76 14.40
CA GLY A 38 4.15 -0.19 14.76
C GLY A 38 4.58 -1.19 15.83
N VAL A 39 5.75 -1.83 15.68
CA VAL A 39 6.28 -2.78 16.67
C VAL A 39 6.57 -2.07 18.00
N THR A 40 7.16 -0.89 17.97
CA THR A 40 7.44 -0.11 19.18
C THR A 40 6.16 0.29 19.89
N LEU A 41 5.13 0.70 19.15
CA LEU A 41 3.83 1.05 19.71
C LEU A 41 3.15 -0.17 20.33
N ALA A 42 3.08 -1.30 19.61
CA ALA A 42 2.51 -2.55 20.11
C ALA A 42 3.24 -3.04 21.36
N ALA A 43 4.58 -2.98 21.38
CA ALA A 43 5.39 -3.36 22.54
C ALA A 43 5.12 -2.44 23.74
N ARG A 44 5.00 -1.12 23.52
CA ARG A 44 4.61 -0.16 24.57
C ARG A 44 3.20 -0.44 25.10
N GLN A 45 2.25 -0.78 24.22
CA GLN A 45 0.89 -1.13 24.60
C GLN A 45 0.84 -2.43 25.40
N ALA A 46 1.62 -3.44 24.99
CA ALA A 46 1.80 -4.69 25.73
C ALA A 46 2.32 -4.43 27.16
N ARG A 47 3.37 -3.60 27.33
CA ARG A 47 3.88 -3.22 28.67
C ARG A 47 2.80 -2.58 29.54
N ARG A 48 2.01 -1.66 28.97
CA ARG A 48 0.93 -0.98 29.71
C ARG A 48 -0.13 -1.95 30.21
N MET A 49 -0.32 -3.06 29.52
CA MET A 49 -1.28 -4.12 29.85
C MET A 49 -0.61 -5.34 30.48
N GLY A 50 0.55 -5.20 31.14
CA GLY A 50 1.20 -6.30 31.85
C GLY A 50 1.60 -7.50 30.97
N VAL A 51 1.59 -7.38 29.64
CA VAL A 51 2.01 -8.43 28.70
C VAL A 51 3.49 -8.28 28.43
N ASN A 52 4.24 -9.39 28.43
CA ASN A 52 5.67 -9.37 28.09
C ASN A 52 5.87 -8.84 26.64
N PRO A 53 6.60 -7.73 26.44
CA PRO A 53 6.91 -7.17 25.12
C PRO A 53 7.69 -8.11 24.21
N ASP A 54 8.42 -9.08 24.77
CA ASP A 54 9.17 -10.07 24.01
C ASP A 54 8.26 -10.89 23.09
N LEU A 55 6.99 -11.09 23.48
CA LEU A 55 5.97 -11.71 22.64
C LEU A 55 5.68 -10.86 21.39
N ILE A 56 5.68 -9.53 21.52
CA ILE A 56 5.46 -8.62 20.38
C ILE A 56 6.66 -8.64 19.43
N TYR A 57 7.88 -8.58 19.96
CA TYR A 57 9.09 -8.64 19.13
C TYR A 57 9.22 -9.98 18.41
N SER A 58 8.97 -11.08 19.14
CA SER A 58 8.96 -12.42 18.56
C SER A 58 7.87 -12.56 17.50
N PHE A 59 6.63 -12.15 17.79
CA PHE A 59 5.53 -12.16 16.84
C PHE A 59 5.87 -11.36 15.57
N ALA A 60 6.39 -10.14 15.73
CA ALA A 60 6.78 -9.27 14.63
C ALA A 60 7.86 -9.92 13.73
N PHE A 61 8.85 -10.58 14.34
CA PHE A 61 9.87 -11.32 13.60
C PHE A 61 9.27 -12.50 12.82
N TRP A 62 8.43 -13.31 13.46
CA TRP A 62 7.77 -14.47 12.83
C TRP A 62 6.93 -14.06 11.62
N ILE A 63 6.08 -13.04 11.76
CA ILE A 63 5.23 -12.59 10.65
C ILE A 63 6.06 -11.91 9.55
N PHE A 64 7.15 -11.21 9.90
CA PHE A 64 8.02 -10.57 8.91
C PHE A 64 8.70 -11.62 8.02
N VAL A 65 9.30 -12.65 8.64
CA VAL A 65 9.95 -13.76 7.92
C VAL A 65 8.91 -14.53 7.10
N ALA A 66 7.79 -14.90 7.71
CA ALA A 66 6.72 -15.63 7.02
C ALA A 66 6.11 -14.83 5.86
N GLY A 67 6.02 -13.50 5.98
CA GLY A 67 5.56 -12.62 4.92
C GLY A 67 6.50 -12.62 3.71
N ILE A 68 7.81 -12.54 3.93
CA ILE A 68 8.80 -12.60 2.84
C ILE A 68 8.77 -13.98 2.18
N LEU A 69 8.81 -15.04 2.97
CA LEU A 69 8.79 -16.42 2.46
C LEU A 69 7.49 -16.72 1.71
N GLY A 70 6.35 -16.31 2.26
CA GLY A 70 5.04 -16.47 1.63
C GLY A 70 4.94 -15.71 0.32
N ALA A 71 5.39 -14.46 0.27
CA ALA A 71 5.42 -13.67 -0.96
C ALA A 71 6.28 -14.29 -2.05
N ARG A 72 7.43 -14.86 -1.66
CA ARG A 72 8.34 -15.53 -2.61
C ARG A 72 7.77 -16.86 -3.09
N ALA A 73 7.29 -17.70 -2.18
CA ALA A 73 6.69 -18.99 -2.53
C ALA A 73 5.51 -18.81 -3.49
N PHE A 74 4.63 -17.84 -3.22
CA PHE A 74 3.50 -17.57 -4.10
C PHE A 74 3.93 -17.04 -5.47
N PHE A 75 4.96 -16.19 -5.54
CA PHE A 75 5.53 -15.74 -6.82
C PHE A 75 6.04 -16.94 -7.64
N VAL A 76 6.82 -17.84 -7.02
CA VAL A 76 7.35 -19.03 -7.68
C VAL A 76 6.24 -19.95 -8.19
N ILE A 77 5.18 -20.13 -7.39
CA ILE A 77 4.01 -20.94 -7.80
C ILE A 77 3.29 -20.31 -9.00
N GLN A 78 3.08 -18.99 -8.96
CA GLN A 78 2.36 -18.27 -10.00
C GLN A 78 3.14 -18.23 -11.33
N TYR A 79 4.46 -18.06 -11.26
CA TYR A 79 5.35 -17.96 -12.42
C TYR A 79 6.18 -19.23 -12.62
N ARG A 80 5.63 -20.40 -12.24
CA ARG A 80 6.34 -21.69 -12.25
C ARG A 80 7.04 -22.01 -13.57
N GLU A 81 6.42 -21.61 -14.69
CA GLU A 81 6.95 -21.87 -16.04
C GLU A 81 8.28 -21.13 -16.29
N GLN A 82 8.51 -20.01 -15.60
CA GLN A 82 9.77 -19.24 -15.69
C GLN A 82 10.89 -19.86 -14.83
N PHE A 83 10.54 -20.67 -13.83
CA PHE A 83 11.48 -21.28 -12.88
C PHE A 83 11.81 -22.74 -13.21
N TRP A 84 11.01 -23.40 -14.05
CA TRP A 84 11.25 -24.77 -14.46
C TRP A 84 12.49 -24.84 -15.37
N ARG A 85 13.64 -25.17 -14.79
CA ARG A 85 14.92 -25.38 -15.48
C ARG A 85 15.31 -26.84 -15.39
N GLU A 86 16.08 -27.34 -16.36
CA GLU A 86 16.57 -28.72 -16.38
C GLU A 86 17.52 -29.05 -15.20
N ASN A 87 18.12 -28.04 -14.58
CA ASN A 87 19.06 -28.21 -13.46
C ASN A 87 18.45 -27.78 -12.11
N MET A 88 18.31 -28.74 -11.20
CA MET A 88 17.69 -28.59 -9.87
C MET A 88 18.42 -27.58 -8.96
N LEU A 89 19.76 -27.53 -9.01
CA LEU A 89 20.56 -26.57 -8.23
C LEU A 89 20.34 -25.13 -8.72
N ALA A 90 20.24 -24.93 -10.03
CA ALA A 90 19.95 -23.63 -10.62
C ALA A 90 18.52 -23.18 -10.31
N MET A 91 17.57 -24.11 -10.24
CA MET A 91 16.19 -23.85 -9.82
C MET A 91 16.13 -23.38 -8.37
N ILE A 92 16.79 -24.08 -7.44
CA ILE A 92 16.82 -23.68 -6.02
C ILE A 92 17.51 -22.32 -5.84
N GLY A 93 18.63 -22.09 -6.53
CA GLY A 93 19.31 -20.79 -6.52
C GLY A 93 18.42 -19.66 -7.01
N ALA A 94 17.67 -19.87 -8.10
CA ALA A 94 16.71 -18.90 -8.62
C ALA A 94 15.54 -18.66 -7.65
N VAL A 95 15.00 -19.71 -7.02
CA VAL A 95 13.90 -19.61 -6.03
C VAL A 95 14.34 -18.79 -4.81
N LEU A 96 15.57 -18.96 -4.35
CA LEU A 96 16.11 -18.25 -3.17
C LEU A 96 16.64 -16.85 -3.47
N ASN A 97 16.83 -16.50 -4.75
CA ASN A 97 17.31 -15.16 -5.12
C ASN A 97 16.22 -14.10 -4.94
N LEU A 98 16.17 -13.52 -3.72
CA LEU A 98 15.26 -12.44 -3.37
C LEU A 98 15.66 -11.08 -3.96
N THR A 99 16.91 -10.94 -4.45
CA THR A 99 17.47 -9.65 -4.87
C THR A 99 17.05 -9.24 -6.29
N GLU A 100 16.70 -10.21 -7.14
CA GLU A 100 16.19 -9.98 -8.49
C GLU A 100 14.74 -9.44 -8.50
N GLY A 101 14.10 -9.34 -7.33
CA GLY A 101 12.69 -9.00 -7.20
C GLY A 101 11.76 -10.21 -7.36
N GLY A 102 10.46 -9.96 -7.52
CA GLY A 102 9.45 -11.04 -7.62
C GLY A 102 8.91 -11.46 -6.26
N LEU A 103 8.14 -10.57 -5.64
CA LEU A 103 7.38 -10.80 -4.41
C LEU A 103 5.91 -10.49 -4.69
N VAL A 104 5.03 -11.45 -4.41
CA VAL A 104 3.58 -11.25 -4.58
C VAL A 104 2.95 -10.92 -3.23
N VAL A 105 2.26 -9.79 -3.16
CA VAL A 105 1.63 -9.29 -1.91
C VAL A 105 0.63 -10.29 -1.34
N TYR A 106 -0.13 -11.01 -2.17
CA TYR A 106 -1.08 -12.03 -1.72
C TYR A 106 -0.38 -13.18 -0.97
N GLY A 107 0.81 -13.58 -1.42
CA GLY A 107 1.62 -14.58 -0.74
C GLY A 107 2.10 -14.11 0.64
N ALA A 108 2.50 -12.83 0.77
CA ALA A 108 2.84 -12.27 2.08
C ALA A 108 1.66 -12.30 3.04
N PHE A 109 0.46 -11.93 2.57
CA PHE A 109 -0.73 -11.92 3.40
C PHE A 109 -1.07 -13.31 3.93
N LEU A 110 -1.04 -14.34 3.07
CA LEU A 110 -1.26 -15.73 3.47
C LEU A 110 -0.20 -16.23 4.45
N GLY A 111 1.08 -15.93 4.20
CA GLY A 111 2.19 -16.29 5.07
C GLY A 111 2.07 -15.67 6.47
N VAL A 112 1.78 -14.37 6.54
CA VAL A 112 1.54 -13.63 7.79
C VAL A 112 0.35 -14.18 8.55
N MET A 113 -0.77 -14.44 7.86
CA MET A 113 -1.99 -14.95 8.50
C MET A 113 -1.77 -16.34 9.10
N LEU A 114 -1.10 -17.23 8.36
CA LEU A 114 -0.78 -18.58 8.82
C LEU A 114 0.17 -18.56 10.01
N ALA A 115 1.33 -17.90 9.86
CA ALA A 115 2.33 -17.83 10.92
C ALA A 115 1.81 -17.10 12.16
N GLY A 116 1.04 -16.04 11.98
CA GLY A 116 0.41 -15.32 13.09
C GLY A 116 -0.60 -16.19 13.84
N THR A 117 -1.44 -16.95 13.13
CA THR A 117 -2.39 -17.88 13.76
C THR A 117 -1.66 -18.98 14.53
N ILE A 118 -0.65 -19.60 13.91
CA ILE A 118 0.18 -20.63 14.57
C ILE A 118 0.83 -20.05 15.84
N TYR A 119 1.42 -18.87 15.75
CA TYR A 119 2.07 -18.21 16.88
C TYR A 119 1.09 -17.97 18.03
N LEU A 120 -0.08 -17.39 17.76
CA LEU A 120 -1.09 -17.12 18.79
C LEU A 120 -1.59 -18.40 19.46
N VAL A 121 -1.79 -19.48 18.69
CA VAL A 121 -2.24 -20.78 19.21
C VAL A 121 -1.15 -21.43 20.07
N VAL A 122 0.10 -21.47 19.59
CA VAL A 122 1.24 -22.08 20.30
C VAL A 122 1.52 -21.35 21.61
N HIS A 123 1.46 -20.01 21.61
CA HIS A 123 1.66 -19.18 22.79
C HIS A 123 0.39 -18.99 23.64
N LYS A 124 -0.73 -19.65 23.28
CA LYS A 124 -2.02 -19.61 24.00
C LYS A 124 -2.53 -18.18 24.25
N LEU A 125 -2.32 -17.29 23.29
CA LEU A 125 -2.71 -15.89 23.40
C LEU A 125 -4.17 -15.70 22.97
N PRO A 126 -4.98 -14.92 23.72
CA PRO A 126 -6.36 -14.63 23.34
C PRO A 126 -6.38 -13.79 22.04
N VAL A 127 -6.84 -14.41 20.95
CA VAL A 127 -6.75 -13.85 19.59
C VAL A 127 -7.41 -12.47 19.48
N LEU A 128 -8.62 -12.30 20.03
CA LEU A 128 -9.34 -11.02 19.94
C LEU A 128 -8.63 -9.90 20.71
N ALA A 129 -8.15 -10.19 21.92
CA ALA A 129 -7.45 -9.21 22.75
C ALA A 129 -6.10 -8.82 22.12
N PHE A 130 -5.40 -9.78 21.53
CA PHE A 130 -4.17 -9.53 20.80
C PHE A 130 -4.40 -8.73 19.51
N ALA A 131 -5.48 -9.03 18.79
CA ALA A 131 -5.88 -8.27 17.61
C ALA A 131 -6.17 -6.80 17.94
N ASP A 132 -6.88 -6.54 19.05
CA ASP A 132 -7.10 -5.18 19.55
C ASP A 132 -5.80 -4.49 19.95
N LEU A 133 -4.87 -5.20 20.62
CA LEU A 133 -3.56 -4.69 21.00
C LEU A 133 -2.78 -4.18 19.79
N ILE A 134 -2.77 -4.92 18.68
CA ILE A 134 -2.01 -4.57 17.48
C ILE A 134 -2.76 -3.63 16.52
N ALA A 135 -4.09 -3.50 16.63
CA ALA A 135 -4.91 -2.74 15.68
C ALA A 135 -4.45 -1.28 15.47
N PRO A 136 -4.16 -0.47 16.51
CA PRO A 136 -3.60 0.87 16.31
C PRO A 136 -2.26 0.85 15.56
N SER A 137 -1.42 -0.15 15.85
CA SER A 137 -0.10 -0.31 15.22
C SER A 137 -0.21 -0.64 13.72
N LEU A 138 -1.22 -1.41 13.33
CA LEU A 138 -1.52 -1.69 11.91
C LEU A 138 -1.93 -0.42 11.17
N ALA A 139 -2.80 0.41 11.76
CA ALA A 139 -3.22 1.68 11.17
C ALA A 139 -2.04 2.67 11.04
N LEU A 140 -1.15 2.71 12.03
CA LEU A 140 0.07 3.53 11.99
C LEU A 140 1.02 3.07 10.88
N GLY A 141 1.25 1.76 10.77
CA GLY A 141 2.07 1.18 9.70
C GLY A 141 1.51 1.49 8.31
N LEU A 142 0.19 1.43 8.16
CA LEU A 142 -0.50 1.80 6.92
C LEU A 142 -0.29 3.28 6.56
N ALA A 143 -0.35 4.20 7.54
CA ALA A 143 -0.13 5.62 7.29
C ALA A 143 1.26 5.87 6.69
N PHE A 144 2.30 5.31 7.31
CA PHE A 144 3.67 5.41 6.79
C PHE A 144 3.84 4.72 5.43
N GLY A 145 3.24 3.54 5.23
CA GLY A 145 3.26 2.85 3.94
C GLY A 145 2.67 3.70 2.82
N ARG A 146 1.59 4.46 3.09
CA ARG A 146 0.97 5.37 2.10
C ARG A 146 1.81 6.61 1.81
N VAL A 147 2.54 7.13 2.79
CA VAL A 147 3.58 8.13 2.54
C VAL A 147 4.70 7.54 1.67
N GLY A 148 5.06 6.28 1.88
CA GLY A 148 5.97 5.56 0.98
C GLY A 148 5.47 5.52 -0.46
N CYS A 149 4.18 5.26 -0.70
CA CYS A 149 3.58 5.29 -2.03
C CYS A 149 3.67 6.67 -2.68
N LEU A 150 3.49 7.75 -1.89
CA LEU A 150 3.66 9.12 -2.37
C LEU A 150 5.09 9.37 -2.84
N LEU A 151 6.10 9.00 -2.05
CA LEU A 151 7.52 9.14 -2.43
C LEU A 151 7.88 8.34 -3.68
N ASN A 152 7.19 7.21 -3.89
CA ASN A 152 7.36 6.37 -5.07
C ASN A 152 6.61 6.88 -6.32
N GLY A 153 5.59 7.72 -6.14
CA GLY A 153 4.70 8.15 -7.22
C GLY A 153 3.78 7.05 -7.75
N CYS A 154 3.39 6.07 -6.91
CA CYS A 154 2.43 5.02 -7.28
C CYS A 154 1.07 5.23 -6.58
N CYS A 155 0.01 4.53 -7.03
CA CYS A 155 -1.34 4.61 -6.44
C CYS A 155 -1.94 6.02 -6.47
N PHE A 156 -1.94 6.68 -7.63
CA PHE A 156 -2.42 8.05 -7.81
C PHE A 156 -3.86 8.10 -8.35
N GLY A 157 -4.51 9.25 -8.17
CA GLY A 157 -5.84 9.55 -8.69
C GLY A 157 -5.84 10.11 -10.11
N GLY A 158 -7.02 10.52 -10.58
CA GLY A 158 -7.17 11.20 -11.86
C GLY A 158 -6.49 12.57 -11.90
N LEU A 159 -6.53 13.19 -13.09
CA LEU A 159 -6.14 14.61 -13.24
C LEU A 159 -6.97 15.46 -12.28
N CYS A 160 -6.33 16.49 -11.74
CA CYS A 160 -6.95 17.41 -10.81
C CYS A 160 -7.17 18.76 -11.50
N ASP A 161 -8.43 19.16 -11.63
CA ASP A 161 -8.81 20.44 -12.26
C ASP A 161 -8.44 21.65 -11.39
N THR A 162 -8.06 21.43 -10.13
CA THR A 162 -7.62 22.46 -9.19
C THR A 162 -6.11 22.36 -8.95
N PRO A 163 -5.28 23.16 -9.67
CA PRO A 163 -3.83 22.99 -9.66
C PRO A 163 -3.16 23.16 -8.28
N TRP A 164 -3.77 23.93 -7.38
CA TRP A 164 -3.26 24.16 -6.03
C TRP A 164 -3.51 22.97 -5.07
N LEU A 165 -4.47 22.10 -5.37
CA LEU A 165 -4.76 20.89 -4.60
C LEU A 165 -4.12 19.64 -5.22
N GLY A 166 -3.81 19.69 -6.52
CA GLY A 166 -3.15 18.63 -7.25
C GLY A 166 -1.65 18.53 -6.94
N VAL A 167 -1.13 17.31 -6.89
CA VAL A 167 0.31 17.05 -6.75
C VAL A 167 0.90 16.73 -8.10
N GLN A 168 2.07 17.30 -8.38
CA GLN A 168 2.84 17.05 -9.59
C GLN A 168 4.06 16.21 -9.28
N PHE A 169 4.36 15.28 -10.19
CA PHE A 169 5.44 14.33 -10.06
C PHE A 169 6.51 14.54 -11.13
N PRO A 170 7.75 14.15 -10.86
CA PRO A 170 8.87 14.30 -11.78
C PRO A 170 8.79 13.35 -12.99
N PRO A 171 9.57 13.57 -14.06
CA PRO A 171 9.54 12.76 -15.29
C PRO A 171 9.81 11.26 -15.09
N THR A 172 10.58 10.91 -14.05
CA THR A 172 10.93 9.53 -13.72
C THR A 172 9.89 8.80 -12.87
N SER A 173 8.74 9.44 -12.61
CA SER A 173 7.69 8.86 -11.77
C SER A 173 6.71 8.02 -12.60
N PRO A 174 6.10 6.98 -11.99
CA PRO A 174 5.04 6.23 -12.66
C PRO A 174 3.84 7.10 -13.09
N VAL A 175 3.56 8.19 -12.36
CA VAL A 175 2.51 9.15 -12.73
C VAL A 175 2.83 9.81 -14.07
N TYR A 176 4.05 10.32 -14.22
CA TYR A 176 4.48 11.00 -15.44
C TYR A 176 4.51 10.04 -16.63
N GLU A 177 5.10 8.86 -16.44
CA GLU A 177 5.13 7.80 -17.46
C GLU A 177 3.71 7.43 -17.90
N ARG A 178 2.78 7.32 -16.94
CA ARG A 178 1.38 7.02 -17.26
C ARG A 178 0.68 8.13 -18.03
N GLN A 179 0.89 9.39 -17.67
CA GLN A 179 0.33 10.52 -18.40
C GLN A 179 0.90 10.61 -19.82
N LEU A 180 2.18 10.27 -19.99
CA LEU A 180 2.82 10.21 -21.29
C LEU A 180 2.20 9.10 -22.15
N GLU A 181 2.08 7.88 -21.62
CA GLU A 181 1.43 6.74 -22.29
C GLU A 181 0.01 7.06 -22.76
N LEU A 182 -0.75 7.77 -21.93
CA LEU A 182 -2.13 8.11 -22.24
C LEU A 182 -2.25 9.27 -23.26
N GLY A 183 -1.14 9.93 -23.62
CA GLY A 183 -1.12 11.11 -24.49
C GLY A 183 -1.42 12.42 -23.77
N GLN A 184 -1.61 12.40 -22.45
CA GLN A 184 -2.08 13.54 -21.66
C GLN A 184 -1.07 14.68 -21.66
N LEU A 185 0.23 14.37 -21.67
CA LEU A 185 1.28 15.38 -21.78
C LEU A 185 1.36 16.05 -23.16
N HIS A 186 0.71 15.45 -24.17
CA HIS A 186 0.57 16.03 -25.52
C HIS A 186 -0.78 16.74 -25.70
N GLY A 187 -1.65 16.74 -24.68
CA GLY A 187 -2.94 17.44 -24.73
C GLY A 187 -4.14 16.59 -25.10
N PHE A 188 -4.03 15.26 -25.13
CA PHE A 188 -5.16 14.37 -25.41
C PHE A 188 -5.17 13.13 -24.52
N ARG A 189 -6.23 12.32 -24.58
CA ARG A 189 -6.29 11.04 -23.86
C ARG A 189 -6.77 9.93 -24.78
N LEU A 190 -6.01 8.83 -24.82
CA LEU A 190 -6.41 7.61 -25.51
C LEU A 190 -7.06 6.58 -24.56
N GLN A 191 -8.05 5.88 -25.07
CA GLN A 191 -8.67 4.71 -24.45
C GLN A 191 -9.02 3.67 -25.50
N ASP A 192 -9.19 2.42 -25.06
CA ASP A 192 -9.68 1.34 -25.91
C ASP A 192 -11.11 1.62 -26.37
N HIS A 193 -11.34 1.56 -27.68
CA HIS A 193 -12.69 1.57 -28.23
C HIS A 193 -13.47 0.34 -27.74
N PRO A 194 -14.71 0.48 -27.24
CA PRO A 194 -15.44 -0.60 -26.57
C PRO A 194 -15.61 -1.88 -27.40
N GLU A 195 -15.79 -1.75 -28.72
CA GLU A 195 -16.08 -2.88 -29.62
C GLU A 195 -14.85 -3.38 -30.39
N THR A 196 -13.98 -2.46 -30.84
CA THR A 196 -12.87 -2.77 -31.76
C THR A 196 -11.53 -2.89 -31.05
N GLY A 197 -11.41 -2.40 -29.81
CA GLY A 197 -10.15 -2.35 -29.07
C GLY A 197 -9.08 -1.41 -29.65
N GLN A 198 -9.42 -0.66 -30.71
CA GLN A 198 -8.53 0.32 -31.32
C GLN A 198 -8.39 1.56 -30.43
N PRO A 199 -7.26 2.29 -30.51
CA PRO A 199 -7.08 3.50 -29.73
C PRO A 199 -8.02 4.60 -30.21
N GLN A 200 -8.88 5.07 -29.32
CA GLN A 200 -9.80 6.19 -29.56
C GLN A 200 -9.42 7.39 -28.71
N VAL A 201 -9.51 8.59 -29.30
CA VAL A 201 -9.37 9.86 -28.57
C VAL A 201 -10.63 10.10 -27.74
N VAL A 202 -10.51 10.02 -26.42
CA VAL A 202 -11.64 10.23 -25.48
C VAL A 202 -11.64 11.61 -24.83
N ALA A 203 -10.51 12.30 -24.85
CA ALA A 203 -10.42 13.68 -24.39
C ALA A 203 -9.38 14.46 -25.19
N VAL A 204 -9.63 15.75 -25.39
CA VAL A 204 -8.69 16.74 -25.92
C VAL A 204 -8.75 17.94 -24.97
N TYR A 205 -7.62 18.31 -24.38
CA TYR A 205 -7.56 19.36 -23.37
C TYR A 205 -7.46 20.75 -24.03
N PRO A 206 -8.12 21.78 -23.47
CA PRO A 206 -8.07 23.14 -24.01
C PRO A 206 -6.66 23.73 -23.92
N ASP A 207 -6.32 24.64 -24.83
CA ASP A 207 -5.05 25.37 -24.87
C ASP A 207 -3.81 24.47 -25.00
N THR A 208 -3.97 23.30 -25.63
CA THR A 208 -2.89 22.33 -25.83
C THR A 208 -2.51 22.14 -27.30
N PRO A 209 -1.29 21.64 -27.60
CA PRO A 209 -0.87 21.32 -28.96
C PRO A 209 -1.81 20.38 -29.70
N ALA A 210 -2.44 19.43 -29.00
CA ALA A 210 -3.41 18.52 -29.61
C ALA A 210 -4.66 19.24 -30.12
N GLN A 211 -5.18 20.19 -29.34
CA GLN A 211 -6.30 21.01 -29.78
C GLN A 211 -5.92 21.90 -30.96
N ALA A 212 -4.74 22.55 -30.88
CA ALA A 212 -4.22 23.39 -31.96
C ALA A 212 -3.98 22.61 -33.26
N ALA A 213 -3.60 21.33 -33.15
CA ALA A 213 -3.45 20.42 -34.28
C ALA A 213 -4.80 19.96 -34.88
N GLY A 214 -5.94 20.30 -34.28
CA GLY A 214 -7.27 19.94 -34.77
C GLY A 214 -7.77 18.57 -34.31
N MET A 215 -7.15 17.97 -33.28
CA MET A 215 -7.60 16.70 -32.71
C MET A 215 -8.99 16.83 -32.08
N ARG A 216 -9.85 15.84 -32.28
CA ARG A 216 -11.23 15.81 -31.76
C ARG A 216 -11.52 14.50 -31.03
N VAL A 217 -12.44 14.58 -30.07
CA VAL A 217 -12.97 13.41 -29.37
C VAL A 217 -13.71 12.51 -30.39
N GLY A 218 -13.51 11.20 -30.27
CA GLY A 218 -14.12 10.18 -31.13
C GLY A 218 -13.21 9.67 -32.25
N MET A 219 -12.14 10.41 -32.61
CA MET A 219 -11.20 10.00 -33.65
C MET A 219 -10.52 8.68 -33.29
N ILE A 220 -10.39 7.80 -34.29
CA ILE A 220 -9.71 6.51 -34.17
C ILE A 220 -8.28 6.66 -34.66
N VAL A 221 -7.30 6.27 -33.84
CA VAL A 221 -5.87 6.40 -34.16
C VAL A 221 -5.37 5.11 -34.77
N SER A 222 -4.94 5.17 -36.03
CA SER A 222 -4.44 4.04 -36.80
C SER A 222 -2.92 3.91 -36.76
N ALA A 223 -2.20 5.03 -36.64
CA ALA A 223 -0.75 5.06 -36.46
C ALA A 223 -0.27 6.31 -35.73
N ILE A 224 0.88 6.20 -35.05
CA ILE A 224 1.60 7.32 -34.42
C ILE A 224 3.05 7.27 -34.90
N ASN A 225 3.57 8.39 -35.40
CA ASN A 225 4.93 8.49 -35.95
C ASN A 225 5.25 7.42 -37.03
N GLY A 226 4.26 7.08 -37.86
CA GLY A 226 4.37 6.06 -38.89
C GLY A 226 4.37 4.62 -38.37
N GLN A 227 4.26 4.40 -37.06
CA GLN A 227 4.11 3.08 -36.46
C GLN A 227 2.62 2.74 -36.29
N SER A 228 2.19 1.61 -36.85
CA SER A 228 0.80 1.15 -36.74
C SER A 228 0.42 0.88 -35.28
N THR A 229 -0.76 1.32 -34.88
CA THR A 229 -1.29 1.18 -33.52
C THR A 229 -2.59 0.37 -33.51
N PRO A 230 -2.55 -0.96 -33.73
CA PRO A 230 -3.75 -1.78 -33.81
C PRO A 230 -4.51 -1.86 -32.47
N THR A 231 -3.82 -1.63 -31.35
CA THR A 231 -4.40 -1.60 -30.01
C THR A 231 -3.87 -0.41 -29.22
N THR A 232 -4.60 0.03 -28.20
CA THR A 232 -4.16 1.11 -27.30
C THR A 232 -2.84 0.76 -26.60
N ALA A 233 -2.53 -0.52 -26.38
CA ALA A 233 -1.25 -0.94 -25.82
C ALA A 233 -0.07 -0.57 -26.74
N HIS A 234 -0.21 -0.77 -28.05
CA HIS A 234 0.81 -0.36 -29.02
C HIS A 234 0.93 1.17 -29.05
N ALA A 235 -0.19 1.90 -29.10
CA ALA A 235 -0.19 3.37 -29.05
C ALA A 235 0.55 3.91 -27.82
N ARG A 236 0.29 3.33 -26.63
CA ARG A 236 0.98 3.68 -25.38
C ARG A 236 2.49 3.46 -25.47
N GLN A 237 2.93 2.38 -26.11
CA GLN A 237 4.36 2.10 -26.30
C GLN A 237 5.04 3.13 -27.20
N VAL A 238 4.38 3.57 -28.27
CA VAL A 238 4.92 4.63 -29.13
C VAL A 238 5.00 5.95 -28.38
N LEU A 239 3.95 6.31 -27.63
CA LEU A 239 3.91 7.56 -26.85
C LEU A 239 4.96 7.60 -25.73
N ARG A 240 5.31 6.45 -25.13
CA ARG A 240 6.39 6.35 -24.13
C ARG A 240 7.75 6.83 -24.63
N THR A 241 7.97 6.90 -25.95
CA THR A 241 9.22 7.45 -26.50
C THR A 241 9.42 8.94 -26.15
N GLY A 242 8.35 9.65 -25.78
CA GLY A 242 8.43 11.06 -25.41
C GLY A 242 8.79 11.98 -26.57
N SER A 243 8.46 11.57 -27.80
CA SER A 243 8.78 12.33 -29.01
C SER A 243 8.12 13.72 -28.97
N PRO A 244 8.88 14.83 -29.13
CA PRO A 244 8.33 16.18 -29.05
C PRO A 244 7.34 16.47 -30.20
N THR A 245 7.53 15.83 -31.34
CA THR A 245 6.59 15.89 -32.46
C THR A 245 5.90 14.55 -32.61
N LEU A 246 4.58 14.55 -32.61
CA LEU A 246 3.75 13.38 -32.92
C LEU A 246 3.02 13.59 -34.24
N VAL A 247 3.23 12.69 -35.19
CA VAL A 247 2.40 12.58 -36.39
C VAL A 247 1.36 11.50 -36.12
N VAL A 248 0.13 11.90 -35.85
CA VAL A 248 -0.98 11.01 -35.50
C VAL A 248 -1.86 10.82 -36.74
N GLN A 249 -1.91 9.60 -37.26
CA GLN A 249 -2.81 9.23 -38.35
C GLN A 249 -4.13 8.76 -37.75
N THR A 250 -5.22 9.41 -38.15
CA THR A 250 -6.58 9.06 -37.74
C THR A 250 -7.41 8.56 -38.92
N ASP A 251 -8.62 8.08 -38.63
CA ASP A 251 -9.65 7.72 -39.61
C ASP A 251 -10.05 8.89 -40.53
N GLN A 252 -9.87 10.13 -40.07
CA GLN A 252 -10.30 11.33 -40.78
C GLN A 252 -9.16 12.13 -41.41
N SER A 253 -7.97 12.13 -40.80
CA SER A 253 -6.85 12.98 -41.25
C SER A 253 -5.51 12.60 -40.61
N SER A 254 -4.42 13.11 -41.17
CA SER A 254 -3.10 13.05 -40.52
C SER A 254 -2.85 14.35 -39.77
N LEU A 255 -2.76 14.28 -38.45
CA LEU A 255 -2.60 15.42 -37.55
C LEU A 255 -1.16 15.48 -37.03
N THR A 256 -0.53 16.66 -37.08
CA THR A 256 0.80 16.86 -36.47
C THR A 256 0.65 17.61 -35.16
N VAL A 257 0.84 16.91 -34.05
CA VAL A 257 0.85 17.48 -32.70
C VAL A 257 2.28 17.84 -32.35
N PHE A 258 2.59 19.15 -32.35
CA PHE A 258 3.92 19.66 -32.04
C PHE A 258 4.02 20.16 -30.60
N ALA A 259 4.72 19.41 -29.76
CA ALA A 259 5.01 19.76 -28.36
C ALA A 259 6.53 19.99 -28.21
N PRO A 260 7.03 21.23 -28.43
CA PRO A 260 8.47 21.53 -28.53
C PRO A 260 9.27 21.11 -27.30
N SER A 261 8.63 21.10 -26.13
CA SER A 261 9.16 20.49 -24.92
C SER A 261 8.02 19.93 -24.09
N LEU A 262 8.12 18.66 -23.68
CA LEU A 262 7.24 18.09 -22.68
C LEU A 262 7.42 18.82 -21.33
N PRO A 263 6.36 18.93 -20.52
CA PRO A 263 6.47 19.62 -19.23
C PRO A 263 7.49 18.91 -18.33
N GLY A 264 8.30 19.69 -17.59
CA GLY A 264 9.32 19.13 -16.68
C GLY A 264 8.74 18.38 -15.46
N ARG A 265 7.42 18.34 -15.32
CA ARG A 265 6.66 17.62 -14.29
C ARG A 265 5.34 17.12 -14.89
N SER A 266 4.72 16.17 -14.21
CA SER A 266 3.42 15.64 -14.57
C SER A 266 2.36 16.73 -14.43
N LEU A 267 1.28 16.60 -15.19
CA LEU A 267 0.05 17.33 -14.91
C LEU A 267 -0.41 17.03 -13.47
N PRO A 268 -1.09 17.98 -12.80
CA PRO A 268 -1.56 17.82 -11.43
C PRO A 268 -2.53 16.64 -11.33
N VAL A 269 -2.32 15.77 -10.34
CA VAL A 269 -3.21 14.64 -10.05
C VAL A 269 -3.72 14.69 -8.62
N HIS A 270 -4.89 14.08 -8.37
CA HIS A 270 -5.35 13.84 -7.01
C HIS A 270 -4.39 12.89 -6.30
N ALA A 271 -3.72 13.36 -5.26
CA ALA A 271 -2.79 12.57 -4.46
C ALA A 271 -3.54 11.66 -3.48
N THR A 272 -4.19 10.62 -4.01
CA THR A 272 -4.93 9.61 -3.22
C THR A 272 -4.05 8.92 -2.18
N GLN A 273 -2.72 8.96 -2.33
CA GLN A 273 -1.75 8.53 -1.33
C GLN A 273 -1.81 9.40 -0.06
N ILE A 274 -1.92 10.73 -0.21
CA ILE A 274 -2.07 11.66 0.91
C ILE A 274 -3.41 11.41 1.60
N TYR A 275 -4.48 11.29 0.83
CA TYR A 275 -5.81 11.00 1.40
C TYR A 275 -5.79 9.68 2.19
N SER A 276 -5.13 8.64 1.64
CA SER A 276 -4.95 7.36 2.33
C SER A 276 -4.12 7.48 3.61
N ALA A 277 -3.04 8.25 3.58
CA ALA A 277 -2.15 8.43 4.72
C ALA A 277 -2.85 9.19 5.85
N VAL A 278 -3.57 10.25 5.52
CA VAL A 278 -4.40 11.01 6.47
C VAL A 278 -5.50 10.12 7.03
N ASN A 279 -6.22 9.38 6.18
CA ASN A 279 -7.26 8.45 6.62
C ASN A 279 -6.70 7.38 7.59
N ALA A 280 -5.55 6.80 7.27
CA ALA A 280 -4.90 5.82 8.14
C ALA A 280 -4.43 6.44 9.46
N ALA A 281 -3.95 7.69 9.45
CA ALA A 281 -3.60 8.43 10.67
C ALA A 281 -4.83 8.74 11.53
N LEU A 282 -5.94 9.18 10.92
CA LEU A 282 -7.21 9.41 11.62
C LEU A 282 -7.74 8.11 12.23
N LEU A 283 -7.67 7.00 11.49
CA LEU A 283 -8.04 5.69 12.00
C LEU A 283 -7.13 5.24 13.15
N PHE A 284 -5.83 5.50 13.06
CA PHE A 284 -4.90 5.28 14.17
C PHE A 284 -5.32 6.07 15.42
N PHE A 285 -5.56 7.38 15.29
CA PHE A 285 -5.97 8.21 16.43
C PHE A 285 -7.33 7.77 17.01
N LEU A 286 -8.29 7.43 16.16
CA LEU A 286 -9.56 6.86 16.59
C LEU A 286 -9.35 5.60 17.43
N LEU A 287 -8.64 4.61 16.90
CA LEU A 287 -8.38 3.35 17.61
C LEU A 287 -7.58 3.57 18.89
N TRP A 288 -6.59 4.47 18.87
CA TRP A 288 -5.77 4.80 20.02
C TRP A 288 -6.56 5.45 21.16
N THR A 289 -7.40 6.43 20.83
CA THR A 289 -8.28 7.12 21.79
C THR A 289 -9.45 6.25 22.27
N TYR A 290 -9.93 5.35 21.42
CA TYR A 290 -10.99 4.39 21.77
C TYR A 290 -10.47 3.19 22.56
N TYR A 291 -9.17 2.89 22.48
CA TYR A 291 -8.51 1.80 23.20
C TYR A 291 -8.91 1.66 24.68
N PRO A 292 -8.85 2.72 25.52
CA PRO A 292 -9.26 2.64 26.92
C PRO A 292 -10.78 2.53 27.12
N LEU A 293 -11.59 2.86 26.11
CA LEU A 293 -13.06 2.85 26.18
C LEU A 293 -13.68 1.51 25.76
N ARG A 294 -12.87 0.59 25.20
CA ARG A 294 -13.33 -0.72 24.75
C ARG A 294 -13.92 -1.52 25.91
N ARG A 295 -15.03 -2.20 25.65
CA ARG A 295 -15.74 -3.02 26.64
C ARG A 295 -15.45 -4.49 26.47
N ARG A 296 -15.09 -4.92 25.26
CA ARG A 296 -14.87 -6.32 24.90
C ARG A 296 -13.65 -6.44 24.01
N ASP A 297 -12.98 -7.58 24.10
CA ASP A 297 -11.94 -7.93 23.17
C ASP A 297 -12.50 -8.11 21.76
N GLY A 298 -11.82 -7.53 20.77
CA GLY A 298 -12.16 -7.57 19.36
C GLY A 298 -12.89 -6.32 18.85
N GLU A 299 -13.30 -5.40 19.74
CA GLU A 299 -14.00 -4.17 19.33
C GLU A 299 -13.11 -3.27 18.47
N LEU A 300 -11.83 -3.08 18.85
CA LEU A 300 -10.93 -2.22 18.07
C LEU A 300 -10.59 -2.83 16.72
N PHE A 301 -10.30 -4.13 16.70
CA PHE A 301 -9.97 -4.81 15.46
C PHE A 301 -11.17 -4.83 14.51
N ALA A 302 -12.39 -4.98 15.02
CA ALA A 302 -13.59 -4.91 14.20
C ALA A 302 -13.87 -3.49 13.70
N ILE A 303 -13.63 -2.43 14.49
CA ILE A 303 -13.67 -1.03 14.01
C ILE A 303 -12.67 -0.82 12.86
N LEU A 304 -11.43 -1.31 13.01
CA LEU A 304 -10.42 -1.26 11.96
C LEU A 304 -10.90 -1.96 10.68
N LEU A 305 -11.40 -3.20 10.80
CA LEU A 305 -11.91 -3.98 9.67
C LEU A 305 -13.18 -3.41 9.04
N LEU A 306 -13.93 -2.58 9.75
CA LEU A 306 -15.11 -1.92 9.20
C LEU A 306 -14.75 -0.61 8.49
N LEU A 307 -14.03 0.28 9.17
CA LEU A 307 -13.77 1.65 8.68
C LEU A 307 -12.73 1.70 7.57
N TYR A 308 -11.67 0.89 7.63
CA TYR A 308 -10.64 0.91 6.61
C TYR A 308 -11.17 0.50 5.22
N PRO A 309 -11.92 -0.62 5.06
CA PRO A 309 -12.52 -0.97 3.78
C PRO A 309 -13.54 0.04 3.24
N ILE A 310 -14.35 0.67 4.10
CA ILE A 310 -15.31 1.70 3.67
C ILE A 310 -14.56 2.88 3.04
N THR A 311 -13.54 3.37 3.73
CA THR A 311 -12.72 4.48 3.24
C THR A 311 -11.93 4.08 1.99
N ARG A 312 -11.53 2.80 1.89
CA ARG A 312 -10.90 2.24 0.70
C ARG A 312 -11.84 2.22 -0.51
N LEU A 313 -13.11 1.85 -0.35
CA LEU A 313 -14.12 1.88 -1.42
C LEU A 313 -14.27 3.29 -2.02
N ILE A 314 -14.39 4.29 -1.15
CA ILE A 314 -14.54 5.70 -1.56
C ILE A 314 -13.28 6.18 -2.29
N LEU A 315 -12.10 5.89 -1.74
CA LEU A 315 -10.85 6.32 -2.34
C LEU A 315 -10.59 5.67 -3.71
N GLU A 316 -10.98 4.41 -3.87
CA GLU A 316 -10.80 3.69 -5.12
C GLU A 316 -11.63 4.27 -6.26
N ALA A 317 -12.77 4.92 -5.96
CA ALA A 317 -13.53 5.67 -6.96
C ALA A 317 -12.77 6.90 -7.51
N VAL A 318 -11.76 7.40 -6.79
CA VAL A 318 -10.89 8.52 -7.21
C VAL A 318 -9.63 8.01 -7.91
N ARG A 319 -9.27 6.73 -7.74
CA ARG A 319 -8.08 6.12 -8.34
C ARG A 319 -8.30 5.76 -9.79
N VAL A 320 -7.23 5.89 -10.59
CA VAL A 320 -7.26 5.66 -12.05
C VAL A 320 -6.20 4.64 -12.49
N ASP A 321 -5.43 4.09 -11.55
CA ASP A 321 -4.34 3.16 -11.82
C ASP A 321 -4.76 1.67 -11.81
N GLU A 322 -5.96 1.35 -11.36
CA GLU A 322 -6.52 -0.01 -11.40
C GLU A 322 -7.75 -0.08 -12.32
N ALA A 323 -7.71 -0.99 -13.30
CA ALA A 323 -8.86 -1.31 -14.12
C ALA A 323 -9.82 -2.26 -13.39
N GLY A 324 -11.10 -2.24 -13.77
CA GLY A 324 -12.09 -3.22 -13.33
C GLY A 324 -11.63 -4.65 -13.60
N LYS A 325 -11.96 -5.58 -12.70
CA LYS A 325 -11.60 -7.00 -12.79
C LYS A 325 -12.82 -7.89 -12.66
N MET A 326 -12.66 -9.16 -13.05
CA MET A 326 -13.69 -10.20 -12.94
C MET A 326 -14.96 -9.92 -13.76
N GLY A 327 -14.83 -9.28 -14.93
CA GLY A 327 -15.98 -8.95 -15.78
C GLY A 327 -16.88 -7.84 -15.21
N THR A 328 -16.42 -7.15 -14.17
CA THR A 328 -17.12 -6.03 -13.56
C THR A 328 -16.31 -4.74 -13.66
N ASN A 329 -16.97 -3.60 -13.50
CA ASN A 329 -16.30 -2.29 -13.37
C ASN A 329 -15.62 -2.12 -11.99
N LEU A 330 -15.72 -3.11 -11.10
CA LEU A 330 -15.13 -3.04 -9.75
C LEU A 330 -13.67 -3.47 -9.76
N THR A 331 -12.84 -2.75 -9.01
CA THR A 331 -11.42 -3.09 -8.83
C THR A 331 -11.25 -4.21 -7.81
N ILE A 332 -10.04 -4.81 -7.77
CA ILE A 332 -9.70 -5.85 -6.78
C ILE A 332 -9.84 -5.29 -5.37
N ALA A 333 -9.39 -4.05 -5.14
CA ALA A 333 -9.50 -3.40 -3.86
C ALA A 333 -10.97 -3.22 -3.42
N GLN A 334 -11.90 -2.97 -4.35
CA GLN A 334 -13.32 -2.86 -4.03
C GLN A 334 -13.91 -4.22 -3.63
N TRP A 335 -13.61 -5.27 -4.38
CA TRP A 335 -14.04 -6.63 -4.04
C TRP A 335 -13.55 -7.08 -2.66
N ILE A 336 -12.25 -6.88 -2.38
CA ILE A 336 -11.68 -7.18 -1.07
C ILE A 336 -12.36 -6.35 0.02
N SER A 337 -12.65 -5.07 -0.25
CA SER A 337 -13.29 -4.20 0.73
C SER A 337 -14.71 -4.69 1.08
N LEU A 338 -15.50 -5.11 0.10
CA LEU A 338 -16.83 -5.69 0.34
C LEU A 338 -16.75 -6.96 1.19
N MET A 339 -15.80 -7.86 0.90
CA MET A 339 -15.58 -9.08 1.69
C MET A 339 -15.18 -8.76 3.13
N LEU A 340 -14.28 -7.78 3.33
CA LEU A 340 -13.85 -7.36 4.66
C LEU A 340 -14.98 -6.71 5.46
N ILE A 341 -15.84 -5.89 4.83
CA ILE A 341 -17.00 -5.30 5.49
C ILE A 341 -17.96 -6.39 5.98
N ALA A 342 -18.28 -7.37 5.12
CA ALA A 342 -19.13 -8.49 5.51
C ALA A 342 -18.51 -9.30 6.68
N GLY A 343 -17.20 -9.56 6.62
CA GLY A 343 -16.46 -10.20 7.71
C GLY A 343 -16.44 -9.38 8.99
N ALA A 344 -16.31 -8.05 8.88
CA ALA A 344 -16.32 -7.13 10.02
C ALA A 344 -17.68 -7.10 10.72
N ILE A 345 -18.79 -7.13 9.96
CA ILE A 345 -20.15 -7.22 10.51
C ILE A 345 -20.33 -8.54 11.27
N ALA A 346 -19.90 -9.66 10.69
CA ALA A 346 -19.96 -10.96 11.35
C ALA A 346 -19.11 -10.99 12.63
N LEU A 347 -17.90 -10.44 12.58
CA LEU A 347 -17.03 -10.28 13.75
C LEU A 347 -17.69 -9.40 14.81
N TRP A 348 -18.32 -8.29 14.43
CA TRP A 348 -19.01 -7.39 15.36
C TRP A 348 -20.14 -8.11 16.09
N VAL A 349 -20.97 -8.85 15.37
CA VAL A 349 -22.04 -9.68 15.96
C VAL A 349 -21.47 -10.72 16.92
N TYR A 350 -20.33 -11.33 16.59
CA TYR A 350 -19.65 -12.28 17.48
C TYR A 350 -19.10 -11.61 18.74
N VAL A 351 -18.45 -10.44 18.61
CA VAL A 351 -17.91 -9.67 19.73
C VAL A 351 -19.02 -9.24 20.69
N LEU A 352 -20.21 -8.85 20.18
CA LEU A 352 -21.36 -8.50 21.03
C LEU A 352 -21.83 -9.65 21.94
N ARG A 353 -21.53 -10.90 21.58
CA ARG A 353 -21.86 -12.09 22.39
C ARG A 353 -20.77 -12.46 23.39
N GLN A 354 -19.61 -11.81 23.34
CA GLN A 354 -18.51 -12.06 24.28
C GLN A 354 -18.73 -11.34 25.62
N PRO A 355 -18.19 -11.89 26.72
CA PRO A 355 -18.25 -11.23 28.02
C PRO A 355 -17.51 -9.89 27.98
N ALA A 356 -17.98 -8.95 28.79
CA ALA A 356 -17.28 -7.69 28.98
C ALA A 356 -15.96 -7.93 29.75
N GLY A 357 -14.92 -7.19 29.39
CA GLY A 357 -13.57 -7.31 29.93
C GLY A 357 -12.54 -7.61 28.87
N SER A 358 -11.29 -7.74 29.32
CA SER A 358 -10.17 -8.16 28.48
C SER A 358 -9.54 -9.43 29.04
N ALA A 359 -9.24 -10.38 28.15
CA ALA A 359 -8.54 -11.62 28.47
C ALA A 359 -7.04 -11.39 28.71
N LEU A 360 -6.51 -10.21 28.37
CA LEU A 360 -5.15 -9.81 28.73
C LEU A 360 -5.13 -9.15 30.12
N PRO A 361 -4.09 -9.40 30.93
CA PRO A 361 -4.03 -8.91 32.31
C PRO A 361 -3.89 -7.39 32.35
N MET A 362 -4.96 -6.64 32.58
CA MET A 362 -4.81 -5.20 32.86
C MET A 362 -3.99 -5.04 34.13
N ARG A 363 -2.86 -4.30 34.05
CA ARG A 363 -1.97 -4.03 35.17
C ARG A 363 -2.82 -3.57 36.35
N GLN A 364 -2.92 -4.40 37.39
CA GLN A 364 -3.48 -3.98 38.66
C GLN A 364 -2.51 -2.96 39.23
N ASP A 365 -2.92 -1.70 39.32
CA ASP A 365 -2.16 -0.70 40.04
C ASP A 365 -1.94 -1.22 41.46
N SER A 366 -0.69 -1.17 41.92
CA SER A 366 -0.19 -1.76 43.15
C SER A 366 -0.74 -1.10 44.42
N THR A 367 -1.77 -0.27 44.30
CA THR A 367 -2.35 0.51 45.40
C THR A 367 -3.20 -0.33 46.35
N SER A 368 -3.53 -1.58 46.00
CA SER A 368 -4.28 -2.49 46.88
C SER A 368 -3.40 -3.25 47.89
N SER A 369 -2.10 -3.43 47.67
CA SER A 369 -1.25 -4.26 48.56
C SER A 369 -0.68 -3.54 49.79
N MET A 370 -1.00 -2.25 50.00
CA MET A 370 -0.55 -1.50 51.17
C MET A 370 -1.55 -1.48 52.34
N GLN A 371 -2.77 -1.98 52.16
CA GLN A 371 -3.81 -1.95 53.21
C GLN A 371 -3.85 -3.19 54.12
N ASP A 372 -3.09 -4.24 53.80
CA ASP A 372 -3.11 -5.52 54.53
C ASP A 372 -1.80 -5.82 55.28
N ARG A 373 -1.19 -4.78 55.88
CA ARG A 373 -0.16 -4.99 56.91
C ARG A 373 -0.83 -4.86 58.28
N PRO A 374 -1.19 -5.95 58.97
CA PRO A 374 -1.61 -5.85 60.36
C PRO A 374 -0.43 -5.33 61.18
N THR A 375 -0.62 -4.15 61.76
CA THR A 375 0.19 -3.61 62.86
C THR A 375 0.21 -4.62 64.01
N LYS A 376 1.28 -5.41 64.11
CA LYS A 376 1.66 -6.03 65.38
C LYS A 376 2.14 -4.90 66.29
N ALA A 377 1.20 -4.36 67.07
CA ALA A 377 1.50 -3.50 68.20
C ALA A 377 2.31 -4.31 69.22
N LEU A 378 3.42 -3.70 69.64
CA LEU A 378 4.23 -4.10 70.77
C LEU A 378 3.42 -3.85 72.04
N ASP A 379 2.93 -4.90 72.67
CA ASP A 379 2.50 -4.90 74.06
C ASP A 379 2.88 -6.25 74.66
N GLU A 380 4.05 -6.30 75.31
CA GLU A 380 4.38 -7.24 76.39
C GLU A 380 5.79 -6.89 76.93
N GLN A 381 5.89 -5.75 77.62
CA GLN A 381 6.86 -5.56 78.70
C GLN A 381 6.18 -4.86 79.86
N GLY A 382 5.69 -5.67 80.81
CA GLY A 382 5.17 -5.21 82.08
C GLY A 382 4.73 -6.38 82.96
N GLY A 383 5.60 -6.81 83.89
CA GLY A 383 5.19 -7.58 85.08
C GLY A 383 5.88 -8.93 85.28
N ASN A 384 7.12 -8.93 85.80
CA ASN A 384 7.44 -9.35 87.18
C ASN A 384 8.95 -9.26 87.43
#